data_AF-A0A087TYL4-F1
#
_entry.id   AF-A0A087TYL4-F1
#
_cell.length_a   1.000
_cell.length_b   1.000
_cell.length_c   1.000
_cell.angle_alpha   90.00
_cell.angle_beta   90.00
_cell.angle_gamma   90.00
#
_symmetry.space_group_name_H-M   'P 1'
#
loop_
_entity.id
_entity.type
_entity.pdbx_description
1 polymer ?
#
loop_
_entity_poly.entity_id
_entity_poly.type
_entity_poly.pdbx_seq_one_letter_code
_entity_poly.pdbx_strand_id
1 'polypeptide(L)'
;MPPLGVSVLRCVRLLRIFKVTKYWASLRNLVASLINSMRSIASLLLLLFLFIVIFALLGMQVFGGKFNNNPHEDKPRSNFDSFWQSLLTVFQILT
;
A
#
# COMPACT_ATOMS: atom_id res chain seq x y z
N MET A 1 25.76 3.92 -9.35
CA MET A 1 24.48 3.63 -8.66
C MET A 1 24.81 3.44 -7.19
N PRO A 2 24.42 4.32 -6.25
CA PRO A 2 24.68 4.07 -4.85
C PRO A 2 23.96 2.78 -4.42
N PRO A 3 24.53 1.95 -3.54
CA PRO A 3 23.87 0.73 -3.06
C PRO A 3 22.63 1.10 -2.24
N LEU A 4 21.47 1.18 -2.90
CA LEU A 4 20.21 1.69 -2.34
C LEU A 4 19.76 0.90 -1.08
N GLY A 5 20.12 -0.38 -0.98
CA GLY A 5 19.77 -1.23 0.16
C GLY A 5 20.39 -0.77 1.49
N VAL A 6 21.62 -0.23 1.46
CA VAL A 6 22.32 0.17 2.70
C VAL A 6 21.79 1.50 3.22
N SER A 7 21.33 2.38 2.34
CA SER A 7 20.74 3.67 2.73
C SER A 7 19.37 3.51 3.39
N VAL A 8 18.50 2.62 2.89
CA VAL A 8 17.18 2.34 3.49
C VAL A 8 17.33 1.71 4.88
N LEU A 9 18.32 0.83 5.07
CA LEU A 9 18.62 0.24 6.38
C LEU A 9 19.05 1.28 7.43
N ARG A 10 19.61 2.43 7.02
CA ARG A 10 19.92 3.52 7.95
C ARG A 10 18.65 4.21 8.46
N CYS A 11 17.58 4.27 7.67
CA CYS A 11 16.28 4.82 8.08
C CYS A 11 15.63 3.99 9.21
N VAL A 12 15.95 2.71 9.37
CA VAL A 12 15.51 1.88 10.51
C VAL A 12 15.90 2.50 11.85
N ARG A 13 16.97 3.30 11.91
CA ARG A 13 17.34 4.03 13.14
C ARG A 13 16.27 5.05 13.57
N LEU A 14 15.46 5.58 12.65
CA LEU A 14 14.34 6.47 12.96
C LEU A 14 13.24 5.74 13.76
N LEU A 15 13.09 4.42 13.56
CA LEU A 15 12.14 3.61 14.36
C LEU A 15 12.50 3.60 15.85
N ARG A 16 13.73 3.98 16.24
CA ARG A 16 14.08 4.14 17.66
C ARG A 16 13.27 5.25 18.33
N ILE A 17 12.69 6.20 17.59
CA ILE A 17 11.77 7.21 18.15
C ILE A 17 10.52 6.54 18.75
N PHE A 18 10.09 5.39 18.22
CA PHE A 18 9.03 4.59 18.84
C PHE A 18 9.40 4.13 20.25
N LYS A 19 10.70 4.04 20.60
CA LYS A 19 11.13 3.74 21.98
C LYS A 19 10.77 4.87 22.94
N VAL A 20 10.70 6.12 22.48
CA VAL A 20 10.28 7.29 23.28
C VAL A 20 8.81 7.16 23.71
N THR A 21 7.97 6.55 22.86
CA THR A 21 6.56 6.26 23.17
C THR A 21 6.38 5.35 24.39
N LYS A 22 7.41 4.56 24.75
CA LYS A 22 7.40 3.70 25.95
C LYS A 22 7.56 4.48 27.26
N TYR A 23 8.19 5.65 27.22
CA TYR A 23 8.42 6.50 28.40
C TYR A 23 7.20 7.36 28.75
N TRP A 24 6.36 7.67 27.76
CA TRP A 24 5.18 8.50 27.93
C TRP A 24 3.95 7.61 28.09
N ALA A 25 3.47 7.43 29.33
CA ALA A 25 2.35 6.52 29.64
C ALA A 25 1.10 6.82 28.78
N SER A 26 0.77 8.09 28.55
CA SER A 26 -0.36 8.50 27.70
C SER A 26 -0.19 8.07 26.25
N LEU A 27 1.02 8.16 25.69
CA LEU A 27 1.30 7.77 24.31
C LEU A 27 1.30 6.24 24.16
N ARG A 28 1.83 5.52 25.16
CA ARG A 28 1.78 4.06 25.22
C ARG A 28 0.34 3.55 25.25
N ASN A 29 -0.52 4.18 26.05
CA ASN A 29 -1.93 3.82 26.13
C ASN A 29 -2.66 4.10 24.80
N LEU A 30 -2.37 5.23 24.14
CA LEU A 30 -2.86 5.51 22.79
C LEU A 30 -2.46 4.43 21.79
N VAL A 31 -1.17 4.07 21.72
CA VAL A 31 -0.66 3.03 20.81
C VAL A 31 -1.27 1.67 21.13
N ALA A 32 -1.39 1.30 22.40
CA ALA A 32 -2.00 0.04 22.83
C ALA A 32 -3.49 -0.02 22.45
N SER A 33 -4.25 1.06 22.68
CA SER A 33 -5.64 1.18 22.25
C SER A 33 -5.77 1.11 20.72
N LEU A 34 -4.85 1.75 19.98
CA LEU A 34 -4.84 1.73 18.52
C LEU A 34 -4.59 0.33 17.98
N ILE A 35 -3.62 -0.40 18.54
CA ILE A 35 -3.33 -1.80 18.16
C ILE A 35 -4.51 -2.72 18.50
N ASN A 36 -5.16 -2.55 19.65
CA ASN A 36 -6.32 -3.35 20.03
C ASN A 36 -7.50 -3.12 19.08
N SER A 37 -7.78 -1.86 18.74
CA SER A 37 -8.81 -1.50 17.76
C SER A 37 -8.47 -1.99 16.35
N MET A 38 -7.19 -1.96 15.97
CA MET A 38 -6.70 -2.49 14.69
C MET A 38 -7.02 -3.97 14.51
N ARG A 39 -7.03 -4.78 15.57
CA ARG A 39 -7.39 -6.21 15.47
C ARG A 39 -8.84 -6.41 15.05
N SER A 40 -9.74 -5.56 15.52
CA SER A 40 -11.14 -5.56 15.10
C SER A 40 -11.27 -5.09 13.64
N ILE A 41 -10.59 -3.99 13.31
CA ILE A 41 -10.57 -3.39 11.96
C ILE A 41 -9.88 -4.29 10.93
N ALA A 42 -8.97 -5.17 11.34
CA ALA A 42 -8.23 -6.07 10.45
C ALA A 42 -9.15 -6.99 9.65
N SER A 43 -10.26 -7.42 10.24
CA SER A 43 -11.27 -8.23 9.53
C SER A 43 -11.90 -7.47 8.36
N LEU A 44 -12.26 -6.20 8.57
CA LEU A 44 -12.77 -5.31 7.52
C LEU A 44 -11.70 -4.97 6.48
N LEU A 45 -10.46 -4.71 6.91
CA LEU A 45 -9.35 -4.47 6.00
C LEU A 45 -9.03 -5.68 5.12
N LEU A 46 -9.16 -6.89 5.67
CA LEU A 46 -8.98 -8.13 4.89
C LEU A 46 -10.08 -8.29 3.84
N LEU A 47 -11.33 -8.01 4.21
CA LEU A 47 -12.44 -7.99 3.26
C LEU A 47 -12.24 -6.94 2.17
N LEU A 48 -11.84 -5.72 2.54
CA LEU A 48 -11.53 -4.64 1.60
C LEU A 48 -10.37 -5.04 0.68
N PHE A 49 -9.32 -5.65 1.22
CA PHE A 49 -8.18 -6.13 0.44
C PHE A 49 -8.61 -7.19 -0.57
N LEU A 50 -9.44 -8.16 -0.16
CA LEU A 50 -10.01 -9.16 -1.06
C LEU A 50 -10.84 -8.52 -2.18
N PHE A 51 -11.67 -7.53 -1.83
CA PHE A 51 -12.45 -6.76 -2.79
C PHE A 51 -11.53 -6.06 -3.82
N ILE A 52 -10.48 -5.38 -3.35
CA ILE A 52 -9.49 -4.73 -4.23
C ILE A 52 -8.84 -5.75 -5.17
N VAL A 53 -8.46 -6.93 -4.68
CA VAL A 53 -7.84 -7.99 -5.51
C VAL A 53 -8.81 -8.48 -6.59
N ILE A 54 -10.08 -8.70 -6.25
CA ILE A 54 -11.10 -9.12 -7.22
C ILE A 54 -11.24 -8.08 -8.34
N PHE A 55 -11.40 -6.80 -7.97
CA PHE A 55 -11.53 -5.71 -8.94
C PHE A 55 -10.26 -5.47 -9.75
N ALA A 56 -9.07 -5.67 -9.18
CA ALA A 56 -7.80 -5.56 -9.89
C ALA A 56 -7.64 -6.66 -10.96
N LEU A 57 -8.07 -7.88 -10.67
CA LEU A 57 -8.08 -8.99 -11.62
C LEU A 57 -9.13 -8.79 -12.72
N LEU A 58 -10.34 -8.35 -12.33
CA LEU A 58 -11.41 -8.03 -13.28
C LEU A 58 -10.98 -6.90 -14.21
N GLY A 59 -10.38 -5.84 -13.68
CA GLY A 59 -9.87 -4.71 -14.44
C GLY A 59 -8.75 -5.12 -15.40
N MET A 60 -7.90 -6.07 -15.02
CA MET A 60 -6.88 -6.63 -15.90
C MET A 60 -7.49 -7.46 -17.06
N GLN A 61 -8.56 -8.21 -16.81
CA GLN A 61 -9.23 -8.97 -17.88
C GLN A 61 -10.01 -8.07 -18.85
N VAL A 62 -10.63 -7.00 -18.34
CA VAL A 62 -11.47 -6.09 -19.15
C VAL A 62 -10.63 -5.02 -19.87
N PHE A 63 -9.64 -4.45 -19.17
CA PHE A 63 -8.86 -3.30 -19.63
C PHE A 63 -7.38 -3.62 -19.91
N GLY A 64 -6.90 -4.82 -19.60
CA GLY A 64 -5.51 -5.21 -19.86
C GLY A 64 -5.18 -5.20 -21.34
N GLY A 65 -4.09 -4.52 -21.71
CA GLY A 65 -3.63 -4.42 -23.10
C GLY A 65 -4.46 -3.51 -24.02
N LYS A 66 -5.56 -2.92 -23.54
CA LYS A 66 -6.40 -2.01 -24.33
C LYS A 66 -5.83 -0.60 -24.45
N PHE A 67 -4.90 -0.22 -23.57
CA PHE A 67 -4.24 1.09 -23.55
C PHE A 67 -2.89 1.10 -24.30
N ASN A 68 -2.51 0.01 -24.97
CA ASN A 68 -1.25 -0.11 -25.71
C ASN A 68 -1.41 0.27 -27.21
N ASN A 69 -2.21 1.29 -27.52
CA ASN A 69 -2.56 1.60 -28.91
C ASN A 69 -1.56 2.51 -29.64
N ASN A 70 -0.76 3.30 -28.93
CA ASN A 70 0.20 4.23 -29.54
C ASN A 70 1.63 4.01 -29.00
N PRO A 71 2.61 3.70 -29.85
CA PRO A 71 4.03 3.60 -29.45
C PRO A 71 4.70 4.96 -29.17
N HIS A 72 4.01 6.08 -29.47
CA HIS A 72 4.52 7.45 -29.29
C HIS A 72 3.94 8.18 -28.06
N GLU A 73 3.07 7.53 -27.30
CA GLU A 73 2.39 8.14 -26.16
C GLU A 73 2.84 7.46 -24.87
N ASP A 74 3.26 8.26 -23.89
CA ASP A 74 3.69 7.75 -22.60
C ASP A 74 2.54 6.98 -21.93
N LYS A 75 2.81 5.73 -21.54
CA LYS A 75 1.81 4.89 -20.88
C LYS A 75 1.29 5.60 -19.62
N PRO A 76 -0.03 5.72 -19.42
CA PRO A 76 -0.56 6.30 -18.20
C PRO A 76 -0.08 5.50 -16.99
N ARG A 77 0.35 6.21 -15.94
CA ARG A 77 0.87 5.58 -14.70
C ARG A 77 -0.19 4.73 -14.00
N SER A 78 -1.47 5.03 -14.24
CA SER A 78 -2.61 4.23 -13.83
C SER A 78 -3.06 3.37 -15.01
N ASN A 79 -2.75 2.08 -14.97
CA ASN A 79 -3.10 1.13 -16.02
C ASN A 79 -3.36 -0.26 -15.42
N PHE A 80 -3.95 -1.14 -16.24
CA PHE A 80 -4.32 -2.50 -15.85
C PHE A 80 -3.45 -3.58 -16.52
N ASP A 81 -2.25 -3.23 -16.98
CA ASP A 81 -1.38 -4.15 -17.74
C ASP A 81 -0.63 -5.15 -16.84
N SER A 82 -0.41 -4.80 -15.58
CA SER A 82 0.29 -5.63 -14.59
C SER A 82 -0.49 -5.69 -13.29
N PHE A 83 -0.46 -6.84 -12.61
CA PHE A 83 -1.17 -7.06 -11.33
C PHE A 83 -0.85 -5.98 -10.28
N TRP A 84 0.42 -5.59 -10.15
CA TRP A 84 0.80 -4.57 -9.17
C TRP A 84 0.28 -3.17 -9.53
N GLN A 85 0.24 -2.85 -10.83
CA GLN A 85 -0.28 -1.56 -11.31
C GLN A 85 -1.80 -1.53 -11.21
N SER A 86 -2.51 -2.61 -11.59
CA SER A 86 -3.96 -2.70 -11.44
C SER A 86 -4.40 -2.63 -9.97
N LEU A 87 -3.64 -3.26 -9.06
CA LEU A 87 -3.88 -3.16 -7.61
C LEU A 87 -3.80 -1.71 -7.12
N LEU A 88 -2.74 -0.99 -7.51
CA LEU A 88 -2.54 0.42 -7.15
C LEU A 88 -3.59 1.33 -7.80
N THR A 89 -3.97 1.05 -9.04
CA THR A 89 -5.02 1.79 -9.75
C THR A 89 -6.38 1.62 -9.08
N VAL A 90 -6.77 0.40 -8.69
CA VAL A 90 -8.03 0.17 -7.95
C VAL A 90 -7.98 0.86 -6.58
N PHE A 91 -6.84 0.79 -5.89
CA PHE A 91 -6.65 1.52 -4.64
C PHE A 91 -6.78 3.04 -4.81
N GLN A 92 -6.23 3.60 -5.91
CA GLN A 92 -6.35 5.01 -6.25
C GLN A 92 -7.79 5.42 -6.60
N ILE A 93 -8.61 4.53 -7.17
CA ILE A 93 -10.02 4.80 -7.46
C ILE A 93 -10.86 4.79 -6.17
N LEU A 94 -10.47 4.00 -5.17
CA LEU A 94 -11.18 3.87 -3.89
C LEU A 94 -10.84 4.95 -2.86
N THR A 95 -9.72 5.67 -3.03
CA THR A 95 -9.27 6.77 -2.16
C THR A 95 -9.72 8.11 -2.71
#